data_AF-A0AAV5Z221-F1
#
_entry.id   AF-A0AAV5Z221-F1
#
_cell.length_a   1.000
_cell.length_b   1.000
_cell.length_c   1.000
_cell.angle_alpha   90.00
_cell.angle_beta   90.00
_cell.angle_gamma   90.00
#
_symmetry.space_group_name_H-M   'P 1'
#
loop_
_entity.id
_entity.type
_entity.pdbx_description
1 polymer ?
#
loop_
_entity_poly.entity_id
_entity_poly.type
_entity_poly.pdbx_seq_one_letter_code
_entity_poly.pdbx_strand_id
1 'polypeptide(L)'
;MPAMPTFHGELQARLSRRSLLTSGLAAAGLGWLGPVASAPSPLVGFTGVPVSSADTLVVPRGYVAEVLYAWGDPISDGPAFKRDASNSIDD
;
A
#
# COMPACT_ATOMS: atom_id res chain seq x y z
N MET A 1 3.35 27.19 -24.87
CA MET A 1 3.61 26.14 -23.85
C MET A 1 3.87 26.85 -22.52
N PRO A 2 3.10 26.60 -21.44
CA PRO A 2 3.41 27.21 -20.14
C PRO A 2 4.76 26.68 -19.64
N ALA A 3 5.60 27.57 -19.13
CA ALA A 3 6.89 27.21 -18.56
C ALA A 3 6.68 26.29 -17.35
N MET A 4 7.35 25.13 -17.36
CA MET A 4 7.33 24.19 -16.24
C MET A 4 7.91 24.89 -15.00
N PRO A 5 7.22 24.89 -13.84
CA PRO A 5 7.78 25.43 -12.62
C PRO A 5 9.09 24.71 -12.32
N THR A 6 10.16 25.48 -12.09
CA THR A 6 11.48 24.92 -11.81
C THR A 6 11.49 24.33 -10.40
N PHE A 7 12.08 23.15 -10.26
CA PHE A 7 12.22 22.45 -8.96
C PHE A 7 12.78 23.37 -7.85
N HIS A 8 13.68 24.28 -8.22
CA HIS A 8 14.27 25.24 -7.30
C HIS A 8 13.24 26.21 -6.71
N GLY A 9 12.25 26.65 -7.50
CA GLY A 9 11.16 27.51 -7.02
C GLY A 9 10.25 26.80 -6.03
N GLU A 10 9.90 25.54 -6.31
CA GLU A 10 9.10 24.71 -5.41
C GLU A 10 9.84 24.41 -4.09
N LEU A 11 11.14 24.11 -4.18
CA LEU A 11 11.99 23.88 -3.01
C LEU A 11 12.07 25.14 -2.14
N GLN A 12 12.32 26.29 -2.75
CA GLN A 12 12.46 27.57 -2.06
C GLN A 12 11.13 28.02 -1.43
N ALA A 13 10.01 27.81 -2.12
CA ALA A 13 8.68 28.06 -1.56
C ALA A 13 8.38 27.21 -0.33
N ARG A 14 8.78 25.92 -0.33
CA ARG A 14 8.61 25.01 0.81
C ARG A 14 9.52 25.37 1.98
N LEU A 15 10.77 25.71 1.72
CA LEU A 15 11.73 26.13 2.75
C LEU A 15 11.32 27.45 3.41
N SER A 16 10.80 28.41 2.64
CA SER A 16 10.35 29.70 3.15
C SER A 16 9.11 29.58 4.06
N ARG A 17 8.11 28.76 3.67
CA ARG A 17 6.95 28.46 4.53
C ARG A 17 7.35 27.79 5.84
N ARG A 18 8.30 26.83 5.78
CA ARG A 18 8.79 26.13 6.98
C ARG A 18 9.53 27.08 7.92
N SER A 19 10.36 27.99 7.38
CA SER A 19 11.09 28.97 8.17
C SER A 19 10.15 29.94 8.90
N LEU A 20 9.12 30.45 8.21
CA LEU A 20 8.11 31.33 8.81
C LEU A 20 7.28 30.65 9.90
N LEU A 21 6.86 29.39 9.70
CA LEU A 21 6.13 28.64 10.72
C LEU A 21 7.02 28.30 11.95
N THR A 22 8.30 28.02 11.71
CA THR A 22 9.25 27.65 12.76
C THR A 22 9.63 28.87 13.64
N SER A 23 9.83 30.03 13.04
CA SER A 23 10.17 31.26 13.78
C SER A 23 8.97 31.87 14.51
N GLY A 24 7.75 31.71 13.98
CA GLY A 24 6.51 32.14 14.65
C GLY A 24 6.18 31.37 15.93
N LEU A 25 6.57 30.09 16.01
CA LEU A 25 6.35 29.23 17.20
C LEU A 25 7.26 29.57 18.39
N ALA A 26 8.43 30.18 18.14
CA ALA A 26 9.41 30.50 19.19
C ALA A 26 8.97 31.65 20.12
N ALA A 27 8.06 32.53 19.67
CA ALA A 27 7.68 33.73 20.42
C ALA A 27 6.42 33.55 21.32
N ALA A 28 5.67 32.44 21.24
CA ALA A 28 4.36 32.32 21.91
C ALA A 28 4.09 31.01 22.69
N GLY A 29 5.05 30.07 22.77
CA GLY A 29 4.71 28.64 23.01
C GLY A 29 4.95 28.01 24.37
N LEU A 30 5.53 28.69 25.38
CA LEU A 30 5.88 28.05 26.67
C LEU A 30 4.68 27.55 27.51
N GLY A 31 3.44 27.78 27.08
CA GLY A 31 2.22 27.40 27.82
C GLY A 31 1.37 26.27 27.22
N TRP A 32 1.80 25.62 26.12
CA TRP A 32 0.93 24.71 25.34
C TRP A 32 1.50 23.30 25.13
N LEU A 33 2.41 22.83 25.99
CA LEU A 33 2.89 21.43 25.99
C LEU A 33 1.78 20.48 26.50
N GLY A 34 0.64 20.46 25.79
CA GLY A 34 -0.35 19.40 25.87
C GLY A 34 0.21 18.10 25.27
N PRO A 35 -0.38 16.94 25.62
CA PRO A 35 0.23 15.65 25.36
C PRO A 35 0.42 15.42 23.86
N VAL A 36 1.68 15.09 23.55
CA VAL A 36 2.24 14.39 22.38
C VAL A 36 1.23 14.01 21.30
N ALA A 37 1.45 14.55 20.09
CA ALA A 37 0.79 14.06 18.89
C ALA A 37 0.91 12.53 18.83
N SER A 38 -0.22 11.83 18.90
CA SER A 38 -0.27 10.40 18.66
C SER A 38 0.24 10.17 17.24
N ALA A 39 1.40 9.52 17.11
CA ALA A 39 1.92 9.15 15.81
C ALA A 39 0.85 8.34 15.08
N PRO A 40 0.55 8.64 13.80
CA PRO A 40 -0.44 7.88 13.06
C PRO A 40 -0.03 6.41 13.12
N SER A 41 -0.91 5.57 13.67
CA SER A 41 -0.70 4.13 13.67
C SER A 41 -0.56 3.69 12.21
N PRO A 42 0.37 2.77 11.90
CA PRO A 42 0.50 2.26 10.54
C PRO A 42 -0.86 1.77 10.05
N LEU A 43 -1.31 2.26 8.89
CA LEU A 43 -2.56 1.81 8.26
C LEU A 43 -2.54 0.30 7.95
N VAL A 44 -1.34 -0.30 7.95
CA VAL A 44 -1.08 -1.70 7.68
C VAL A 44 -0.72 -2.42 8.98
N GLY A 45 -1.57 -3.36 9.40
CA GLY A 45 -1.44 -4.09 10.67
C GLY A 45 -0.64 -5.39 10.60
N PHE A 46 0.02 -5.70 9.49
CA PHE A 46 0.78 -6.94 9.30
C PHE A 46 2.27 -6.67 9.08
N THR A 47 3.11 -7.65 9.43
CA THR A 47 4.56 -7.61 9.15
C THR A 47 4.80 -7.93 7.68
N GLY A 48 5.65 -7.14 7.01
CA GLY A 48 6.00 -7.34 5.60
C GLY A 48 6.60 -8.72 5.33
N VAL A 49 6.26 -9.28 4.17
CA VAL A 49 6.76 -10.58 3.67
C VAL A 49 7.91 -10.32 2.69
N PRO A 50 9.02 -11.09 2.74
CA PRO A 50 10.13 -10.94 1.80
C PRO A 50 9.74 -11.31 0.37
N VAL A 51 10.46 -10.74 -0.60
CA VAL A 51 10.33 -11.14 -2.01
C VAL A 51 10.81 -12.58 -2.20
N SER A 52 10.16 -13.33 -3.09
CA SER A 52 10.45 -14.74 -3.35
C SER A 52 10.22 -15.08 -4.81
N SER A 53 10.97 -16.07 -5.31
CA SER A 53 10.77 -16.71 -6.61
C SER A 53 10.22 -18.14 -6.47
N ALA A 54 9.88 -18.56 -5.25
CA ALA A 54 9.32 -19.88 -5.00
C ALA A 54 7.88 -19.95 -5.52
N ASP A 55 7.50 -21.10 -6.08
CA ASP A 55 6.12 -21.39 -6.48
C ASP A 55 5.29 -21.77 -5.25
N THR A 56 5.09 -20.82 -4.34
CA THR A 56 4.38 -20.99 -3.07
C THR A 56 3.86 -19.65 -2.56
N LEU A 57 2.69 -19.67 -1.92
CA LEU A 57 2.12 -18.52 -1.24
C LEU A 57 2.66 -18.40 0.19
N VAL A 58 3.23 -17.24 0.52
CA VAL A 58 3.70 -16.91 1.87
C VAL A 58 2.87 -15.73 2.39
N VAL A 59 2.24 -15.91 3.55
CA VAL A 59 1.41 -14.90 4.22
C VAL A 59 2.01 -14.47 5.56
N PRO A 60 1.66 -13.29 6.08
CA PRO A 60 2.09 -12.87 7.41
C PRO A 60 1.58 -13.83 8.50
N ARG A 61 2.23 -13.81 9.68
CA ARG A 61 1.81 -14.63 10.82
C ARG A 61 0.35 -14.34 11.21
N GLY A 62 -0.43 -15.40 11.43
CA GLY A 62 -1.83 -15.31 11.83
C GLY A 62 -2.81 -15.20 10.66
N TYR A 63 -2.32 -15.24 9.42
CA TYR A 63 -3.12 -15.29 8.20
C TYR A 63 -3.11 -16.69 7.59
N VAL A 64 -4.15 -16.99 6.82
CA VAL A 64 -4.30 -18.23 6.04
C VAL A 64 -4.65 -17.83 4.61
N ALA A 65 -4.09 -18.55 3.64
CA ALA A 65 -4.48 -18.45 2.23
C ALA A 65 -5.25 -19.72 1.84
N GLU A 66 -6.44 -19.54 1.27
CA GLU A 66 -7.31 -20.63 0.81
C GLU A 66 -7.66 -20.41 -0.67
N VAL A 67 -7.74 -21.49 -1.44
CA VAL A 67 -8.16 -21.44 -2.83
C VAL A 67 -9.67 -21.30 -2.87
N LEU A 68 -10.16 -20.15 -3.35
CA LEU A 68 -11.60 -19.92 -3.51
C LEU A 68 -12.16 -20.57 -4.78
N TYR A 69 -11.43 -20.44 -5.88
CA TYR A 69 -11.81 -20.96 -7.19
C TYR A 69 -10.56 -21.16 -8.02
N ALA A 70 -10.35 -22.37 -8.53
CA ALA A 70 -9.24 -22.69 -9.39
C ALA A 70 -9.62 -22.53 -10.86
N TRP A 71 -8.60 -22.40 -11.70
CA TRP A 71 -8.81 -22.43 -13.13
C TRP A 71 -9.39 -23.80 -13.54
N GLY A 72 -10.54 -23.76 -14.22
CA GLY A 72 -11.27 -24.95 -14.65
C GLY A 72 -12.32 -25.46 -13.66
N ASP A 73 -12.46 -24.87 -12.46
CA ASP A 73 -13.60 -25.22 -11.62
C ASP A 73 -14.91 -24.87 -12.37
N PRO A 74 -15.95 -25.72 -12.34
CA PRO A 74 -17.22 -25.44 -12.97
C PRO A 74 -18.07 -24.50 -12.12
N ILE A 75 -18.73 -23.51 -12.76
CA ILE A 75 -19.54 -22.49 -12.05
C ILE A 75 -20.88 -23.07 -11.55
N SER A 76 -21.36 -24.11 -12.24
CA SER A 76 -22.62 -24.83 -11.99
C SER A 76 -22.42 -26.33 -12.29
N ASP A 77 -23.45 -27.06 -12.73
CA ASP A 77 -23.37 -28.46 -13.18
C ASP A 77 -22.69 -28.64 -14.56
N GLY A 78 -21.60 -27.91 -14.79
CA GLY A 78 -20.78 -28.03 -16.00
C GLY A 78 -19.75 -29.18 -15.92
N PRO A 79 -19.08 -29.49 -17.04
CA PRO A 79 -18.07 -30.55 -17.08
C PRO A 79 -16.89 -30.23 -16.15
N ALA A 80 -16.32 -31.28 -15.55
CA ALA A 80 -15.07 -31.15 -14.80
C ALA A 80 -13.90 -30.88 -15.75
N PHE A 81 -13.04 -29.93 -15.40
CA PHE A 81 -11.89 -29.57 -16.22
C PHE A 81 -10.82 -30.67 -16.25
N LYS A 82 -10.35 -31.01 -17.46
CA LYS A 82 -9.29 -31.99 -17.72
C LYS A 82 -7.93 -31.29 -17.70
N ARG A 83 -7.05 -31.68 -16.77
CA ARG A 83 -5.72 -31.05 -16.57
C ARG A 83 -4.63 -31.48 -17.55
N ASP A 84 -4.92 -32.46 -18.39
CA ASP A 84 -4.05 -32.97 -19.46
C ASP A 84 -4.18 -32.19 -20.78
N ALA A 85 -4.90 -31.06 -20.75
CA ALA A 85 -5.18 -30.19 -21.88
C ALA A 85 -6.08 -30.80 -22.98
N SER A 86 -6.83 -31.87 -22.69
CA SER A 86 -7.73 -32.49 -23.66
C SER A 86 -9.17 -31.95 -23.65
N ASN A 87 -9.41 -30.76 -23.10
CA ASN A 87 -10.75 -30.14 -23.07
C ASN A 87 -11.22 -29.79 -24.48
N SER A 88 -12.50 -30.02 -24.77
CA SER A 88 -13.12 -29.69 -26.05
C SER A 88 -14.30 -28.73 -25.88
N ILE A 89 -14.80 -28.17 -26.99
CA ILE A 89 -15.98 -27.28 -26.99
C ILE A 89 -17.28 -28.05 -26.70
N ASP A 90 -17.29 -29.35 -27.02
CA ASP A 90 -18.47 -30.20 -26.91
C ASP A 90 -18.61 -30.90 -25.55
N ASP A 91 -17.63 -30.71 -24.64
CA ASP A 91 -17.66 -31.21 -23.26
C ASP A 91 -18.58 -30.35 -22.36
#